data_AF-A0AAW8CU34-F1
#
_entry.id   AF-A0AAW8CU34-F1
#
_cell.length_a   1.000
_cell.length_b   1.000
_cell.length_c   1.000
_cell.angle_alpha   90.00
_cell.angle_beta   90.00
_cell.angle_gamma   90.00
#
_symmetry.space_group_name_H-M   'P 1'
#
loop_
_entity.id
_entity.type
_entity.pdbx_description
1 polymer ?
#
loop_
_entity_poly.entity_id
_entity_poly.type
_entity_poly.pdbx_seq_one_letter_code
_entity_poly.pdbx_strand_id
1 'polypeptide(L)'
;MALTLAPEDTRGRIHDLVWCGFYPDADVEWMITDEYLDPDELTSEDRAWVKAEVASICAAKHAAEAEWPAETEYDRLEAVFAQLRSEKIIALHRAGNTLSDGHDDVREHWRAAGRLASGIRGCCFYHSQDLDTAVRTGRLHLAFSGGMIPEIEQREANTVVIGHRIIELLRAAGFQANWSGNINERIEADLGQWRKRGPSV
;
A
#
# COMPACT_ATOMS: atom_id res chain seq x y z
N MET A 1 -5.66 1.68 37.06
CA MET A 1 -6.97 1.85 36.39
C MET A 1 -6.97 0.97 35.14
N ALA A 2 -8.13 0.49 34.71
CA ALA A 2 -8.25 -0.34 33.51
C ALA A 2 -8.31 0.56 32.27
N LEU A 3 -7.78 0.06 31.14
CA LEU A 3 -7.88 0.73 29.84
C LEU A 3 -9.35 0.80 29.42
N THR A 4 -9.73 1.88 28.74
CA THR A 4 -11.08 2.03 28.13
C THR A 4 -11.08 1.68 26.65
N LEU A 5 -9.93 1.79 25.99
CA LEU A 5 -9.73 1.35 24.60
C LEU A 5 -9.76 -0.17 24.46
N ALA A 6 -9.88 -0.67 23.22
CA ALA A 6 -9.78 -2.09 22.89
C ALA A 6 -8.31 -2.48 22.60
N PRO A 7 -7.56 -3.09 23.55
CA PRO A 7 -6.10 -3.13 23.47
C PRO A 7 -5.56 -4.00 22.33
N GLU A 8 -6.23 -5.10 21.99
CA GLU A 8 -5.80 -6.00 20.91
C GLU A 8 -6.00 -5.35 19.54
N ASP A 9 -7.14 -4.70 19.34
CA ASP A 9 -7.46 -3.97 18.11
C ASP A 9 -6.52 -2.78 17.90
N THR A 10 -6.33 -1.96 18.95
CA THR A 10 -5.40 -0.82 18.89
C THR A 10 -3.96 -1.27 18.65
N ARG A 11 -3.52 -2.37 19.28
CA ARG A 11 -2.18 -2.94 19.02
C ARG A 11 -2.05 -3.39 17.57
N GLY A 12 -3.07 -4.04 17.01
CA GLY A 12 -3.11 -4.42 15.60
C GLY A 12 -2.94 -3.20 14.68
N ARG A 13 -3.64 -2.11 14.97
CA ARG A 13 -3.50 -0.88 14.19
C ARG A 13 -2.13 -0.24 14.32
N ILE A 14 -1.56 -0.17 15.53
CA ILE A 14 -0.18 0.32 15.74
C ILE A 14 0.79 -0.53 14.91
N HIS A 15 0.65 -1.85 14.95
CA HIS A 15 1.47 -2.76 14.18
C HIS A 15 1.43 -2.42 12.69
N ASP A 16 0.24 -2.28 12.10
CA ASP A 16 0.14 -1.98 10.66
C ASP A 16 0.75 -0.63 10.30
N LEU A 17 0.49 0.42 11.08
CA LEU A 17 1.04 1.76 10.85
C LEU A 17 2.57 1.76 10.89
N VAL A 18 3.16 1.07 11.86
CA VAL A 18 4.61 0.98 12.00
C VAL A 18 5.21 0.12 10.88
N TRP A 19 4.69 -1.10 10.68
CA TRP A 19 5.26 -2.09 9.77
C TRP A 19 4.97 -1.84 8.29
N CYS A 20 3.98 -1.01 7.96
CA CYS A 20 3.80 -0.58 6.57
C CYS A 20 4.99 0.23 6.03
N GLY A 21 5.74 0.90 6.93
CA GLY A 21 6.99 1.60 6.60
C GLY A 21 6.80 2.95 5.88
N PHE A 22 5.60 3.51 5.86
CA PHE A 22 5.33 4.81 5.23
C PHE A 22 5.35 5.99 6.18
N TYR A 23 5.28 5.74 7.49
CA TYR A 23 5.16 6.78 8.51
C TYR A 23 6.42 6.89 9.35
N PRO A 24 6.86 8.11 9.71
CA PRO A 24 7.83 8.32 10.77
C PRO A 24 7.26 7.82 12.10
N ASP A 25 8.10 7.21 12.94
CA ASP A 25 7.71 6.72 14.26
C ASP A 25 7.05 7.79 15.14
N ALA A 26 7.51 9.04 15.02
CA ALA A 26 7.02 10.17 15.78
C ALA A 26 5.54 10.51 15.49
N ASP A 27 5.03 10.12 14.32
CA ASP A 27 3.66 10.44 13.90
C ASP A 27 2.66 9.36 14.35
N VAL A 28 3.13 8.14 14.62
CA VAL A 28 2.25 6.98 14.88
C VAL A 28 1.41 7.17 16.15
N GLU A 29 1.97 7.75 17.22
CA GLU A 29 1.20 8.02 18.45
C GLU A 29 -0.01 8.92 18.14
N TRP A 30 0.22 10.03 17.44
CA TRP A 30 -0.83 10.97 17.05
C TRP A 30 -1.87 10.33 16.14
N MET A 31 -1.42 9.56 15.13
CA MET A 31 -2.34 8.84 14.25
C MET A 31 -3.27 7.89 15.01
N ILE A 32 -2.78 7.25 16.08
CA ILE A 32 -3.62 6.38 16.89
C ILE A 32 -4.57 7.19 17.77
N THR A 33 -4.07 8.22 18.46
CA THR A 33 -4.88 8.94 19.44
C THR A 33 -5.88 9.92 18.84
N ASP A 34 -5.62 10.41 17.63
CA ASP A 34 -6.37 11.52 17.02
C ASP A 34 -7.10 11.11 15.73
N GLU A 35 -6.61 10.11 14.99
CA GLU A 35 -7.27 9.63 13.75
C GLU A 35 -7.98 8.29 13.91
N TYR A 36 -7.41 7.37 14.69
CA TYR A 36 -7.95 6.01 14.84
C TYR A 36 -8.94 5.89 16.00
N LEU A 37 -8.57 6.42 17.17
CA LEU A 37 -9.39 6.47 18.37
C LEU A 37 -10.09 7.83 18.47
N ASP A 38 -11.15 7.90 19.28
CA ASP A 38 -11.77 9.18 19.62
C ASP A 38 -10.93 9.86 20.73
N PRO A 39 -10.25 10.99 20.44
CA PRO A 39 -9.39 11.65 21.42
C PRO A 39 -10.14 12.11 22.68
N ASP A 40 -11.44 12.37 22.59
CA ASP A 40 -12.27 12.82 23.71
C ASP A 40 -12.65 11.66 24.65
N GLU A 41 -12.55 10.41 24.18
CA GLU A 41 -12.81 9.20 24.99
C GLU A 41 -11.56 8.63 25.68
N LEU A 42 -10.36 9.14 25.32
CA LEU A 42 -9.09 8.63 25.84
C LEU A 42 -8.75 9.17 27.23
N THR A 43 -8.51 8.25 28.16
CA THR A 43 -7.95 8.58 29.48
C THR A 43 -6.44 8.83 29.41
N SER A 44 -5.86 9.33 30.51
CA SER A 44 -4.40 9.48 30.62
C SER A 44 -3.69 8.12 30.60
N GLU A 45 -4.32 7.09 31.15
CA GLU A 45 -3.84 5.71 31.12
C GLU A 45 -3.83 5.13 29.70
N ASP A 46 -4.88 5.38 28.90
CA ASP A 46 -4.93 4.93 27.50
C ASP A 46 -3.83 5.58 26.66
N ARG A 47 -3.63 6.90 26.81
CA ARG A 47 -2.56 7.62 26.11
C ARG A 47 -1.18 7.13 26.52
N ALA A 48 -0.95 6.90 27.81
CA ALA A 48 0.31 6.33 28.29
C ALA A 48 0.55 4.90 27.75
N TRP A 49 -0.52 4.11 27.64
CA TRP A 49 -0.46 2.77 27.04
C TRP A 49 -0.15 2.81 25.55
N VAL A 50 -0.84 3.64 24.76
CA VAL A 50 -0.59 3.81 23.31
C VAL A 50 0.86 4.22 23.09
N LYS A 51 1.35 5.23 23.82
CA LYS A 51 2.74 5.68 23.72
C LYS A 51 3.76 4.56 23.99
N ALA A 52 3.53 3.77 25.03
CA ALA A 52 4.40 2.65 25.37
C ALA A 52 4.37 1.54 24.30
N GLU A 53 3.18 1.23 23.78
CA GLU A 53 2.97 0.20 22.75
C GLU A 53 3.58 0.63 21.40
N VAL A 54 3.42 1.89 20.98
CA VAL A 54 4.10 2.47 19.81
C VAL A 54 5.60 2.36 19.96
N ALA A 55 6.18 2.82 21.07
CA ALA A 55 7.62 2.74 21.30
C ALA A 55 8.15 1.29 21.23
N SER A 56 7.41 0.34 21.80
CA SER A 56 7.74 -1.10 21.78
C SER A 56 7.75 -1.66 20.36
N ILE A 57 6.70 -1.39 19.58
CA ILE A 57 6.56 -1.92 18.21
C ILE A 57 7.56 -1.27 17.26
N CYS A 58 7.81 0.04 17.38
CA CYS A 58 8.85 0.73 16.63
C CYS A 58 10.24 0.15 16.92
N ALA A 59 10.57 -0.08 18.19
CA ALA A 59 11.84 -0.71 18.57
C ALA A 59 11.97 -2.13 17.96
N ALA A 60 10.90 -2.92 17.98
CA ALA A 60 10.88 -4.25 17.37
C ALA A 60 11.09 -4.18 15.84
N LYS A 61 10.44 -3.23 15.16
CA LYS A 61 10.62 -3.03 13.72
C LYS A 61 12.05 -2.61 13.39
N HIS A 62 12.63 -1.65 14.12
CA HIS A 62 14.03 -1.23 13.90
C HIS A 62 15.03 -2.36 14.10
N ALA A 63 14.82 -3.20 15.12
CA ALA A 63 15.65 -4.39 15.33
C ALA A 63 15.53 -5.36 14.14
N ALA A 64 14.32 -5.59 13.63
CA ALA A 64 14.12 -6.42 12.43
C ALA A 64 14.76 -5.80 11.17
N GLU A 65 14.60 -4.50 10.95
CA GLU A 65 15.17 -3.77 9.80
C GLU A 65 16.69 -3.90 9.72
N ALA A 66 17.38 -3.96 10.86
CA ALA A 66 18.83 -4.14 10.93
C ALA A 66 19.29 -5.52 10.42
N GLU A 67 18.41 -6.52 10.44
CA GLU A 67 18.68 -7.89 9.98
C GLU A 67 18.22 -8.12 8.53
N TRP A 68 17.48 -7.17 7.94
CA TRP A 68 16.95 -7.32 6.59
C TRP A 68 18.07 -7.30 5.54
N PRO A 69 17.93 -8.08 4.45
CA PRO A 69 18.86 -8.01 3.32
C PRO A 69 18.87 -6.60 2.72
N ALA A 70 19.97 -6.24 2.05
CA ALA A 70 20.11 -4.92 1.42
C ALA A 70 18.93 -4.59 0.50
N GLU A 71 18.52 -5.56 -0.34
CA GLU A 71 17.32 -5.50 -1.17
C GLU A 71 16.21 -6.37 -0.56
N THR A 72 15.05 -5.76 -0.27
CA THR A 72 13.87 -6.45 0.26
C THR A 72 12.82 -6.71 -0.83
N GLU A 73 11.73 -7.37 -0.45
CA GLU A 73 10.54 -7.54 -1.29
C GLU A 73 9.95 -6.18 -1.69
N TYR A 74 9.98 -5.19 -0.80
CA TYR A 74 9.47 -3.86 -1.14
C TYR A 74 10.35 -3.18 -2.19
N ASP A 75 11.69 -3.31 -2.09
CA ASP A 75 12.61 -2.72 -3.07
C ASP A 75 12.40 -3.33 -4.47
N ARG A 76 12.20 -4.65 -4.55
CA ARG A 76 11.84 -5.34 -5.80
C ARG A 76 10.47 -4.93 -6.33
N LEU A 77 9.48 -4.73 -5.45
CA LEU A 77 8.15 -4.25 -5.83
C LEU A 77 8.19 -2.81 -6.35
N GLU A 78 8.95 -1.92 -5.70
CA GLU A 78 9.17 -0.55 -6.17
C GLU A 78 9.83 -0.53 -7.54
N ALA A 79 10.81 -1.41 -7.79
CA ALA A 79 11.41 -1.53 -9.13
C ALA A 79 10.38 -1.91 -10.21
N VAL A 80 9.42 -2.78 -9.90
CA VAL A 80 8.28 -3.08 -10.80
C VAL A 80 7.42 -1.84 -11.05
N PHE A 81 7.08 -1.10 -9.98
CA PHE A 81 6.27 0.12 -10.11
C PHE A 81 7.00 1.22 -10.89
N ALA A 82 8.30 1.38 -10.69
CA ALA A 82 9.15 2.29 -11.46
C ALA A 82 9.17 1.91 -12.95
N GLN A 83 9.27 0.61 -13.26
CA GLN A 83 9.21 0.12 -14.63
C GLN A 83 7.85 0.43 -15.28
N LEU A 84 6.73 0.18 -14.58
CA LEU A 84 5.39 0.56 -15.04
C LEU A 84 5.29 2.06 -15.35
N ARG A 85 5.80 2.92 -14.47
CA ARG A 85 5.83 4.38 -14.71
C ARG A 85 6.64 4.75 -15.95
N SER A 86 7.77 4.09 -16.19
CA SER A 86 8.58 4.30 -17.40
C SER A 86 7.81 3.93 -18.68
N GLU A 87 6.89 2.97 -18.60
CA GLU A 87 6.03 2.49 -19.69
C GLU A 87 4.73 3.29 -19.86
N LYS A 88 4.63 4.46 -19.19
CA LYS A 88 3.43 5.32 -19.18
C LYS A 88 2.21 4.66 -18.53
N ILE A 89 2.42 3.81 -17.53
CA ILE A 89 1.37 3.29 -16.66
C ILE A 89 1.46 4.05 -15.34
N ILE A 90 0.36 4.68 -14.90
CA ILE A 90 0.32 5.33 -13.58
C ILE A 90 0.45 4.23 -12.52
N ALA A 91 1.56 4.19 -11.78
CA ALA A 91 1.78 3.20 -10.73
C ALA A 91 1.92 3.87 -9.36
N LEU A 92 0.93 3.68 -8.49
CA LEU A 92 0.82 4.37 -7.20
C LEU A 92 0.88 3.39 -6.03
N HIS A 93 1.81 3.64 -5.13
CA HIS A 93 1.83 2.99 -3.82
C HIS A 93 0.83 3.68 -2.91
N ARG A 94 -0.03 2.89 -2.24
CA ARG A 94 -0.96 3.38 -1.20
C ARG A 94 -1.86 4.53 -1.67
N ALA A 95 -2.53 4.32 -2.81
CA ALA A 95 -3.44 5.29 -3.40
C ALA A 95 -4.78 5.29 -2.64
N GLY A 96 -5.00 6.35 -1.86
CA GLY A 96 -6.16 6.49 -0.97
C GLY A 96 -6.37 5.35 0.02
N ASN A 97 -7.56 5.33 0.61
CA ASN A 97 -7.93 4.32 1.61
C ASN A 97 -8.76 3.18 1.01
N THR A 98 -9.55 3.49 -0.01
CA THR A 98 -10.45 2.56 -0.71
C THR A 98 -10.11 2.44 -2.19
N LEU A 99 -10.73 1.46 -2.85
CA LEU A 99 -10.65 1.31 -4.30
C LEU A 99 -11.11 2.57 -5.06
N SER A 100 -12.17 3.23 -4.56
CA SER A 100 -12.69 4.46 -5.19
C SER A 100 -11.69 5.60 -5.08
N ASP A 101 -11.09 5.79 -3.90
CA ASP A 101 -10.10 6.83 -3.66
C ASP A 101 -8.89 6.63 -4.57
N GLY A 102 -8.38 5.39 -4.68
CA GLY A 102 -7.27 5.10 -5.58
C GLY A 102 -7.59 5.36 -7.05
N HIS A 103 -8.84 5.16 -7.48
CA HIS A 103 -9.27 5.58 -8.82
C HIS A 103 -9.33 7.10 -8.97
N ASP A 104 -9.70 7.85 -7.94
CA ASP A 104 -9.64 9.32 -7.93
C ASP A 104 -8.19 9.81 -8.03
N ASP A 105 -7.27 9.27 -7.25
CA ASP A 105 -5.84 9.60 -7.32
C ASP A 105 -5.30 9.37 -8.74
N VAL A 106 -5.60 8.20 -9.34
CA VAL A 106 -5.23 7.91 -10.74
C VAL A 106 -5.80 8.95 -11.71
N ARG A 107 -7.05 9.38 -11.53
CA ARG A 107 -7.67 10.43 -12.37
C ARG A 107 -6.94 11.76 -12.21
N GLU A 108 -6.54 12.13 -11.00
CA GLU A 108 -5.79 13.36 -10.73
C GLU A 108 -4.41 13.34 -11.38
N HIS A 109 -3.66 12.25 -11.21
CA HIS A 109 -2.37 12.05 -11.89
C HIS A 109 -2.50 12.13 -13.41
N TRP A 110 -3.54 11.51 -13.98
CA TRP A 110 -3.81 11.59 -15.42
C TRP A 110 -4.14 13.02 -15.88
N ARG A 111 -4.95 13.76 -15.10
CA ARG A 111 -5.28 15.17 -15.39
C ARG A 111 -4.04 16.05 -15.35
N ALA A 112 -3.23 15.92 -14.29
CA ALA A 112 -2.00 16.67 -14.11
C ALA A 112 -0.96 16.40 -15.22
N ALA A 113 -0.93 15.18 -15.75
CA ALA A 113 -0.04 14.80 -16.86
C ALA A 113 -0.49 15.33 -18.24
N GLY A 114 -1.58 16.09 -18.33
CA GLY A 114 -2.09 16.60 -19.62
C GLY A 114 -3.14 15.70 -20.28
N ARG A 115 -3.81 14.83 -19.50
CA ARG A 115 -4.93 14.00 -19.95
C ARG A 115 -4.54 13.11 -21.14
N LEU A 116 -5.31 13.10 -22.22
CA LEU A 116 -5.04 12.29 -23.41
C LEU A 116 -3.66 12.59 -24.04
N ALA A 117 -3.19 13.84 -23.96
CA ALA A 117 -1.89 14.23 -24.51
C ALA A 117 -0.69 13.63 -23.72
N SER A 118 -0.94 13.09 -22.51
CA SER A 118 0.10 12.47 -21.68
C SER A 118 0.68 11.17 -22.27
N GLY A 119 -0.07 10.51 -23.15
CA GLY A 119 0.24 9.17 -23.64
C GLY A 119 0.15 8.08 -22.56
N ILE A 120 -0.49 8.35 -21.42
CA ILE A 120 -0.71 7.36 -20.36
C ILE A 120 -1.61 6.22 -20.86
N ARG A 121 -1.15 5.00 -20.64
CA ARG A 121 -1.72 3.77 -21.22
C ARG A 121 -2.53 2.95 -20.23
N GLY A 122 -2.41 3.22 -18.94
CA GLY A 122 -3.05 2.41 -17.91
C GLY A 122 -2.72 2.88 -16.50
N CYS A 123 -3.21 2.13 -15.52
CA CYS A 123 -2.81 2.30 -14.13
C CYS A 123 -2.64 0.97 -13.39
N CYS A 124 -1.90 1.02 -12.29
CA CYS A 124 -1.71 -0.04 -11.31
C CYS A 124 -1.57 0.60 -9.92
N PHE A 125 -2.31 0.14 -8.93
CA PHE A 125 -2.20 0.67 -7.56
C PHE A 125 -2.68 -0.33 -6.52
N TYR A 126 -2.37 -0.06 -5.27
CA TYR A 126 -3.01 -0.66 -4.11
C TYR A 126 -3.35 0.45 -3.11
N HIS A 127 -4.41 0.27 -2.31
CA HIS A 127 -4.86 1.23 -1.30
C HIS A 127 -4.45 0.81 0.12
N SER A 128 -4.71 1.65 1.12
CA SER A 128 -4.30 1.39 2.52
C SER A 128 -4.77 0.02 3.06
N GLN A 129 -6.01 -0.41 2.79
CA GLN A 129 -6.49 -1.72 3.27
C GLN A 129 -5.76 -2.93 2.62
N ASP A 130 -5.32 -2.80 1.36
CA ASP A 130 -4.52 -3.83 0.70
C ASP A 130 -3.11 -3.89 1.28
N LEU A 131 -2.57 -2.72 1.63
CA LEU A 131 -1.29 -2.60 2.33
C LEU A 131 -1.34 -3.23 3.72
N ASP A 132 -2.38 -2.96 4.51
CA ASP A 132 -2.56 -3.60 5.83
C ASP A 132 -2.61 -5.13 5.70
N THR A 133 -3.30 -5.64 4.66
CA THR A 133 -3.31 -7.07 4.34
C THR A 133 -1.93 -7.60 3.99
N ALA A 134 -1.17 -6.86 3.17
CA ALA A 134 0.19 -7.24 2.78
C ALA A 134 1.15 -7.23 3.97
N VAL A 135 1.04 -6.26 4.88
CA VAL A 135 1.83 -6.20 6.12
C VAL A 135 1.61 -7.45 6.96
N ARG A 136 0.36 -7.90 7.10
CA ARG A 136 0.00 -9.05 7.94
C ARG A 136 0.26 -10.41 7.29
N THR A 137 0.17 -10.50 5.96
CA THR A 137 0.08 -11.80 5.25
C THR A 137 1.12 -11.99 4.15
N GLY A 138 1.81 -10.92 3.73
CA GLY A 138 2.65 -10.92 2.53
C GLY A 138 1.86 -10.91 1.21
N ARG A 139 0.53 -10.88 1.24
CA ARG A 139 -0.34 -10.89 0.05
C ARG A 139 -0.77 -9.47 -0.30
N LEU A 140 -0.38 -8.99 -1.47
CA LEU A 140 -0.75 -7.66 -1.96
C LEU A 140 -1.73 -7.76 -3.12
N HIS A 141 -2.85 -7.07 -3.02
CA HIS A 141 -3.81 -6.96 -4.12
C HIS A 141 -3.58 -5.67 -4.89
N LEU A 142 -3.52 -5.78 -6.21
CA LEU A 142 -3.30 -4.67 -7.13
C LEU A 142 -4.54 -4.45 -7.99
N ALA A 143 -5.10 -3.24 -7.89
CA ALA A 143 -6.09 -2.74 -8.84
C ALA A 143 -5.38 -2.19 -10.07
N PHE A 144 -5.98 -2.37 -11.24
CA PHE A 144 -5.40 -1.93 -12.51
C PHE A 144 -6.47 -1.62 -13.54
N SER A 145 -6.11 -0.86 -14.57
CA SER A 145 -7.01 -0.60 -15.71
C SER A 145 -6.22 -0.22 -16.96
N GLY A 146 -6.88 -0.35 -18.11
CA GLY A 146 -6.43 0.15 -19.41
C GLY A 146 -6.50 1.68 -19.55
N GLY A 147 -6.60 2.42 -18.45
CA GLY A 147 -6.51 3.88 -18.44
C GLY A 147 -7.82 4.59 -18.80
N MET A 148 -7.70 5.85 -19.24
CA MET A 148 -8.84 6.74 -19.51
C MET A 148 -9.27 6.71 -20.98
N ILE A 149 -9.37 5.51 -21.55
CA ILE A 149 -9.88 5.27 -22.91
C ILE A 149 -11.43 5.39 -22.89
N PRO A 150 -12.04 6.29 -23.69
CA PRO A 150 -13.50 6.46 -23.70
C PRO A 150 -14.25 5.20 -24.13
N GLU A 151 -13.78 4.55 -25.19
CA GLU A 151 -14.38 3.37 -25.80
C GLU A 151 -14.22 2.16 -24.87
N ILE A 152 -15.35 1.60 -24.42
CA ILE A 152 -15.38 0.54 -23.40
C ILE A 152 -14.61 -0.69 -23.86
N GLU A 153 -14.94 -1.24 -25.03
CA GLU A 153 -14.34 -2.47 -25.57
C GLU A 153 -12.82 -2.32 -25.74
N GLN A 154 -12.37 -1.16 -26.21
CA GLN A 154 -10.94 -0.87 -26.34
C GLN A 154 -10.26 -0.74 -24.97
N ARG A 155 -10.92 -0.10 -24.00
CA ARG A 155 -10.42 0.00 -22.63
C ARG A 155 -10.30 -1.36 -21.99
N GLU A 156 -11.30 -2.22 -22.13
CA GLU A 156 -11.30 -3.58 -21.58
C GLU A 156 -10.21 -4.45 -22.20
N ALA A 157 -10.08 -4.43 -23.54
CA ALA A 157 -8.98 -5.11 -24.23
C ALA A 157 -7.61 -4.60 -23.75
N ASN A 158 -7.46 -3.29 -23.56
CA ASN A 158 -6.23 -2.71 -23.04
C ASN A 158 -6.01 -3.05 -21.56
N THR A 159 -7.06 -3.15 -20.74
CA THR A 159 -6.95 -3.60 -19.34
C THR A 159 -6.35 -5.00 -19.27
N VAL A 160 -6.73 -5.91 -20.18
CA VAL A 160 -6.11 -7.24 -20.26
C VAL A 160 -4.62 -7.17 -20.58
N VAL A 161 -4.23 -6.31 -21.54
CA VAL A 161 -2.81 -6.08 -21.88
C VAL A 161 -2.02 -5.55 -20.68
N ILE A 162 -2.57 -4.56 -19.97
CA ILE A 162 -1.94 -4.00 -18.76
C ILE A 162 -1.83 -5.07 -17.67
N GLY A 163 -2.87 -5.86 -17.43
CA GLY A 163 -2.86 -6.94 -16.45
C GLY A 163 -1.78 -7.97 -16.72
N HIS A 164 -1.64 -8.43 -17.98
CA HIS A 164 -0.55 -9.33 -18.36
C HIS A 164 0.84 -8.71 -18.17
N ARG A 165 1.01 -7.42 -18.48
CA ARG A 165 2.29 -6.74 -18.29
C ARG A 165 2.67 -6.65 -16.81
N ILE A 166 1.71 -6.36 -15.92
CA ILE A 166 1.94 -6.35 -14.47
C ILE A 166 2.37 -7.73 -13.99
N ILE A 167 1.65 -8.79 -14.39
CA ILE A 167 2.00 -10.18 -14.05
C ILE A 167 3.42 -10.54 -14.52
N GLU A 168 3.78 -10.16 -15.74
CA GLU A 168 5.11 -10.40 -16.31
C GLU A 168 6.21 -9.74 -15.46
N LEU A 169 6.05 -8.46 -15.13
CA LEU A 169 7.02 -7.71 -14.33
C LEU A 169 7.14 -8.25 -12.90
N LEU A 170 6.02 -8.59 -12.26
CA LEU A 170 6.03 -9.20 -10.93
C LEU A 170 6.78 -10.53 -10.93
N ARG A 171 6.54 -11.39 -11.93
CA ARG A 171 7.24 -12.68 -12.07
C ARG A 171 8.72 -12.50 -12.37
N ALA A 172 9.07 -11.52 -13.20
CA ALA A 172 10.47 -11.17 -13.48
C ALA A 172 11.20 -10.68 -12.21
N ALA A 173 10.49 -10.00 -11.31
CA ALA A 173 11.00 -9.60 -9.99
C ALA A 173 11.00 -10.73 -8.94
N GLY A 174 10.58 -11.95 -9.33
CA GLY A 174 10.60 -13.13 -8.48
C GLY A 174 9.38 -13.31 -7.57
N PHE A 175 8.28 -12.61 -7.83
CA PHE A 175 7.02 -12.81 -7.10
C PHE A 175 6.14 -13.85 -7.78
N GLN A 176 5.41 -14.63 -6.99
CA GLN A 176 4.25 -15.35 -7.53
C GLN A 176 3.13 -14.33 -7.73
N ALA A 177 2.48 -14.38 -8.90
CA ALA A 177 1.42 -13.45 -9.24
C ALA A 177 0.25 -14.19 -9.90
N ASN A 178 -0.93 -14.02 -9.32
CA ASN A 178 -2.16 -14.74 -9.63
C ASN A 178 -3.23 -13.77 -10.13
N TRP A 179 -3.80 -14.09 -11.28
CA TRP A 179 -4.92 -13.37 -11.87
C TRP A 179 -5.63 -14.29 -12.86
N SER A 180 -6.97 -14.32 -12.81
CA SER A 180 -7.80 -15.20 -13.65
C SER A 180 -7.88 -14.76 -15.11
N GLY A 181 -7.47 -13.52 -15.42
CA GLY A 181 -7.75 -12.85 -16.70
C GLY A 181 -9.04 -12.00 -16.66
N ASN A 182 -9.82 -12.06 -15.59
CA ASN A 182 -11.01 -11.24 -15.41
C ASN A 182 -10.61 -9.81 -14.99
N ILE A 183 -10.93 -8.83 -15.83
CA ILE A 183 -10.58 -7.42 -15.59
C ILE A 183 -11.30 -6.79 -14.38
N ASN A 184 -12.35 -7.45 -13.86
CA ASN A 184 -13.08 -7.03 -12.66
C ASN A 184 -12.47 -7.58 -11.37
N GLU A 185 -11.43 -8.40 -11.46
CA GLU A 185 -10.69 -8.95 -10.32
C GLU A 185 -9.35 -8.25 -10.17
N ARG A 186 -8.84 -8.20 -8.94
CA ARG A 186 -7.50 -7.68 -8.65
C ARG A 186 -6.43 -8.73 -8.96
N ILE A 187 -5.23 -8.27 -9.26
CA ILE A 187 -4.04 -9.13 -9.31
C ILE A 187 -3.57 -9.35 -7.88
N GLU A 188 -3.37 -10.60 -7.47
CA GLU A 188 -2.69 -10.91 -6.20
C GLU A 188 -1.19 -11.14 -6.47
N ALA A 189 -0.34 -10.41 -5.76
CA ALA A 189 1.09 -10.64 -5.69
C ALA A 189 1.45 -11.27 -4.33
N ASP A 190 2.13 -12.40 -4.37
CA ASP A 190 2.73 -13.02 -3.20
C ASP A 190 4.14 -12.46 -2.98
N LEU A 191 4.27 -11.60 -1.99
CA LEU A 191 5.55 -11.07 -1.57
C LEU A 191 6.25 -12.03 -0.60
N GLY A 192 5.52 -12.99 -0.01
CA GLY A 192 5.95 -13.79 1.13
C GLY A 192 6.00 -12.97 2.43
N GLN A 193 6.64 -11.80 2.40
CA GLN A 193 6.70 -10.85 3.51
C GLN A 193 6.66 -9.40 2.99
N TRP A 194 6.01 -8.52 3.75
CA TRP A 194 6.14 -7.08 3.53
C TRP A 194 7.31 -6.54 4.36
N ARG A 195 8.37 -6.05 3.69
CA ARG A 195 9.55 -5.46 4.34
C ARG A 195 9.91 -4.13 3.73
N LYS A 196 9.12 -3.11 4.04
CA LYS A 196 9.43 -1.72 3.70
C LYS A 196 10.13 -1.06 4.88
N ARG A 197 11.34 -0.54 4.66
CA ARG A 197 12.04 0.25 5.68
C ARG A 197 11.29 1.55 5.97
N GLY A 198 11.32 1.98 7.22
CA GLY A 198 10.81 3.28 7.65
C GLY A 198 11.45 4.44 6.86
N PRO A 199 10.80 5.62 6.86
CA PRO A 199 11.41 6.81 6.29
C PRO A 199 12.77 7.09 6.92
N SER A 200 13.79 7.36 6.11
CA SER A 200 15.06 7.87 6.63
C SER A 200 14.83 9.24 7.25
N VAL A 201 15.35 9.43 8.47
CA VAL A 201 15.33 10.71 9.20
C VAL A 201 16.16 11.76 8.47
#